data_AF-A0AAN1DX23-F1
#
_entry.id   AF-A0AAN1DX23-F1
#
_cell.length_a   1.000
_cell.length_b   1.000
_cell.length_c   1.000
_cell.angle_alpha   90.00
_cell.angle_beta   90.00
_cell.angle_gamma   90.00
#
_symmetry.space_group_name_H-M   'P 1'
#
loop_
_entity.id
_entity.type
_entity.pdbx_description
1 polymer ?
#
loop_
_entity_poly.entity_id
_entity_poly.type
_entity_poly.pdbx_seq_one_letter_code
_entity_poly.pdbx_strand_id
1 'polypeptide(L)'
;MQEEKLKKAIEEWDAVIHENFHKGMINGASLATSETTSILDKFSMWLLVGVGGTAALIIANIDKITPYTGIIGFKCIVLFLCMSAVFGFLSKYFSIVVHSSVAVSIRMAQISIEELKKYEENCKARDEVGQEISYVSKKNVDVNEFINDYIKLYPSDFLRKKIKKTFDKMSQDKLHGNRSAVKCVVYQSVCLVLQALFYIFFLISVAVLIGIK
;
A
#
# COMPACT_ATOMS: atom_id res chain seq x y z
N MET A 1 53.68 8.88 3.45
CA MET A 1 52.94 9.90 2.66
C MET A 1 52.07 9.29 1.56
N GLN A 2 52.55 8.32 0.76
CA GLN A 2 51.76 7.71 -0.32
C GLN A 2 50.75 6.66 0.18
N GLU A 3 51.15 5.84 1.15
CA GLU A 3 50.29 4.86 1.83
C GLU A 3 49.16 5.53 2.63
N GLU A 4 49.45 6.65 3.30
CA GLU A 4 48.46 7.44 4.05
C GLU A 4 47.41 8.10 3.12
N LYS A 5 47.84 8.57 1.94
CA LYS A 5 46.92 9.08 0.90
C LYS A 5 46.05 7.96 0.33
N LEU A 6 46.62 6.78 0.09
CA LEU A 6 45.88 5.60 -0.38
C LEU A 6 44.84 5.15 0.65
N LYS A 7 45.22 5.07 1.93
CA LYS A 7 44.30 4.75 3.03
C LYS A 7 43.13 5.72 3.12
N LYS A 8 43.39 7.02 3.03
CA LYS A 8 42.34 8.04 3.03
C LYS A 8 41.41 7.92 1.81
N ALA A 9 41.96 7.62 0.63
CA ALA A 9 41.16 7.40 -0.56
C ALA A 9 40.24 6.16 -0.43
N ILE A 10 40.73 5.07 0.17
CA ILE A 10 39.91 3.88 0.46
C ILE A 10 38.84 4.18 1.51
N GLU A 11 39.14 4.98 2.54
CA GLU A 11 38.14 5.42 3.54
C GLU A 11 37.03 6.29 2.92
N GLU A 12 37.38 7.20 2.01
CA GLU A 12 36.42 8.02 1.27
C GLU A 12 35.59 7.16 0.31
N TRP A 13 36.23 6.20 -0.39
CA TRP A 13 35.52 5.26 -1.25
C TRP A 13 34.56 4.36 -0.47
N ASP A 14 34.99 3.82 0.67
CA ASP A 14 34.16 3.07 1.61
C ASP A 14 32.92 3.88 2.01
N ALA A 15 33.11 5.14 2.39
CA ALA A 15 32.02 6.04 2.73
C ALA A 15 31.01 6.21 1.58
N VAL A 16 31.49 6.36 0.35
CA VAL A 16 30.65 6.51 -0.84
C VAL A 16 29.86 5.23 -1.14
N ILE A 17 30.44 4.04 -0.95
CA ILE A 17 29.73 2.76 -1.14
C ILE A 17 28.52 2.66 -0.21
N HIS A 18 28.72 2.95 1.09
CA HIS A 18 27.64 2.93 2.07
C HIS A 18 26.58 4.00 1.80
N GLU A 19 26.99 5.22 1.43
CA GLU A 19 26.06 6.31 1.12
C GLU A 19 25.23 6.02 -0.13
N ASN A 20 25.84 5.46 -1.17
CA ASN A 20 25.15 5.08 -2.40
C ASN A 20 24.11 3.99 -2.14
N PHE A 21 24.46 2.98 -1.34
CA PHE A 21 23.50 1.95 -0.95
C PHE A 21 22.33 2.53 -0.14
N HIS A 22 22.62 3.39 0.85
CA HIS A 22 21.58 4.06 1.63
C HIS A 22 20.63 4.89 0.75
N LYS A 23 21.17 5.75 -0.12
CA LYS A 23 20.38 6.55 -1.06
C LYS A 23 19.60 5.69 -2.05
N GLY A 24 20.21 4.63 -2.57
CA GLY A 24 19.57 3.66 -3.46
C GLY A 24 18.35 3.01 -2.80
N MET A 25 18.50 2.57 -1.55
CA MET A 25 17.41 1.99 -0.77
C MET A 25 16.29 3.00 -0.48
N ILE A 26 16.62 4.24 -0.09
CA ILE A 26 15.63 5.29 0.17
C ILE A 26 14.84 5.65 -1.09
N ASN A 27 15.55 5.85 -2.22
CA ASN A 27 14.92 6.11 -3.51
C ASN A 27 14.05 4.93 -3.95
N GLY A 28 14.52 3.71 -3.72
CA GLY A 28 13.80 2.48 -3.99
C GLY A 28 12.48 2.38 -3.22
N ALA A 29 12.51 2.62 -1.91
CA ALA A 29 11.34 2.60 -1.06
C ALA A 29 10.32 3.70 -1.44
N SER A 30 10.82 4.89 -1.81
CA SER A 30 10.01 6.00 -2.30
C SER A 30 9.32 5.67 -3.64
N LEU A 31 10.06 5.07 -4.58
CA LEU A 31 9.54 4.64 -5.87
C LEU A 31 8.48 3.55 -5.70
N ALA A 32 8.78 2.51 -4.92
CA ALA A 32 7.84 1.42 -4.63
C ALA A 32 6.53 1.94 -4.03
N THR A 33 6.60 2.93 -3.14
CA THR A 33 5.43 3.60 -2.58
C THR A 33 4.66 4.40 -3.62
N SER A 34 5.37 5.12 -4.49
CA SER A 34 4.76 5.96 -5.53
C SER A 34 4.03 5.12 -6.60
N GLU A 35 4.52 3.91 -6.92
CA GLU A 35 3.88 3.00 -7.87
C GLU A 35 2.44 2.58 -7.45
N THR A 36 2.12 2.68 -6.15
CA THR A 36 0.77 2.40 -5.65
C THR A 36 -0.28 3.39 -6.17
N THR A 37 0.13 4.52 -6.75
CA THR A 37 -0.77 5.49 -7.39
C THR A 37 -1.66 4.85 -8.46
N SER A 38 -1.13 3.87 -9.20
CA SER A 38 -1.89 3.14 -10.23
C SER A 38 -3.06 2.32 -9.66
N ILE A 39 -2.92 1.83 -8.43
CA ILE A 39 -3.98 1.11 -7.71
C ILE A 39 -5.05 2.09 -7.25
N LEU A 40 -4.64 3.27 -6.75
CA LEU A 40 -5.54 4.33 -6.33
C LEU A 40 -6.34 4.92 -7.49
N ASP A 41 -5.70 5.12 -8.66
CA ASP A 41 -6.35 5.63 -9.85
C ASP A 41 -7.47 4.69 -10.34
N LYS A 42 -7.17 3.38 -10.43
CA LYS A 42 -8.18 2.36 -10.75
C LYS A 42 -9.38 2.38 -9.79
N PHE A 43 -9.12 2.62 -8.50
CA PHE A 43 -10.19 2.77 -7.53
C PHE A 43 -11.00 4.05 -7.75
N SER A 44 -10.33 5.17 -8.00
CA SER A 44 -10.97 6.47 -8.27
C SER A 44 -11.89 6.39 -9.48
N MET A 45 -11.43 5.78 -10.58
CA MET A 45 -12.26 5.54 -11.76
C MET A 45 -13.44 4.61 -11.45
N TRP A 46 -13.21 3.51 -10.74
CA TRP A 46 -14.27 2.59 -10.35
C TRP A 46 -15.35 3.28 -9.49
N LEU A 47 -14.92 4.12 -8.56
CA LEU A 47 -15.82 4.89 -7.69
C LEU A 47 -16.60 5.94 -8.50
N LEU A 48 -15.95 6.66 -9.40
CA LEU A 48 -16.59 7.66 -10.26
C LEU A 48 -17.67 7.02 -11.15
N VAL A 49 -17.34 5.90 -11.81
CA VAL A 49 -18.27 5.18 -12.68
C VAL A 49 -19.39 4.54 -11.85
N GLY A 50 -19.07 3.94 -10.70
CA GLY A 50 -20.05 3.27 -9.84
C GLY A 50 -21.06 4.26 -9.24
N VAL A 51 -20.57 5.35 -8.65
CA VAL A 51 -21.41 6.39 -8.04
C VAL A 51 -22.19 7.14 -9.12
N GLY A 52 -21.52 7.57 -10.19
CA GLY A 52 -22.14 8.28 -11.30
C GLY A 52 -23.22 7.45 -11.99
N GLY A 53 -22.93 6.18 -12.29
CA GLY A 53 -23.88 5.25 -12.89
C GLY A 53 -25.09 4.98 -12.01
N THR A 54 -24.88 4.77 -10.70
CA THR A 54 -25.98 4.54 -9.76
C THR A 54 -26.87 5.77 -9.61
N ALA A 55 -26.27 6.97 -9.47
CA ALA A 55 -27.02 8.22 -9.37
C ALA A 55 -27.82 8.49 -10.65
N ALA A 56 -27.21 8.33 -11.83
CA ALA A 56 -27.86 8.52 -13.12
C ALA A 56 -29.05 7.56 -13.31
N LEU A 57 -28.89 6.28 -12.96
CA LEU A 57 -29.95 5.27 -13.07
C LEU A 57 -31.14 5.54 -12.14
N ILE A 58 -30.87 5.99 -10.91
CA ILE A 58 -31.93 6.36 -9.96
C ILE A 58 -32.70 7.57 -10.50
N ILE A 59 -32.01 8.64 -10.90
CA ILE A 59 -32.64 9.86 -11.42
C ILE A 59 -33.46 9.56 -12.68
N ALA A 60 -32.91 8.78 -13.62
CA ALA A 60 -33.59 8.47 -14.88
C ALA A 60 -34.84 7.59 -14.73
N ASN A 61 -34.98 6.88 -13.61
CA ASN A 61 -36.06 5.91 -13.41
C ASN A 61 -36.95 6.21 -12.20
N ILE A 62 -36.72 7.31 -11.48
CA ILE A 62 -37.49 7.65 -10.27
C ILE A 62 -39.00 7.73 -10.55
N ASP A 63 -39.39 8.40 -11.65
CA ASP A 63 -40.79 8.57 -12.05
C ASP A 63 -41.43 7.25 -12.51
N LYS A 64 -40.63 6.32 -13.00
CA LYS A 64 -41.09 5.00 -13.47
C LYS A 64 -41.28 4.01 -12.34
N ILE A 65 -40.49 4.10 -11.27
CA ILE A 65 -40.49 3.13 -10.16
C ILE A 65 -41.51 3.53 -9.09
N THR A 66 -41.60 4.83 -8.79
CA THR A 66 -42.46 5.37 -7.72
C THR A 66 -43.93 4.91 -7.78
N PRO A 67 -44.60 4.82 -8.94
CA PRO A 67 -45.99 4.36 -9.04
C PRO A 67 -46.21 2.87 -8.72
N TYR A 68 -45.18 2.03 -8.78
CA TYR A 68 -45.30 0.58 -8.56
C TYR A 68 -44.91 0.16 -7.15
N THR A 69 -43.91 0.82 -6.57
CA THR A 69 -43.41 0.46 -5.22
C THR A 69 -44.04 1.28 -4.11
N GLY A 70 -44.71 2.39 -4.46
CA GLY A 70 -45.07 3.44 -3.50
C GLY A 70 -43.83 4.13 -2.89
N ILE A 71 -44.05 5.24 -2.19
CA ILE A 71 -42.96 6.02 -1.57
C ILE A 71 -42.23 5.23 -0.49
N ILE A 72 -42.96 4.39 0.27
CA ILE A 72 -42.39 3.59 1.37
C ILE A 72 -41.55 2.43 0.81
N GLY A 73 -42.08 1.67 -0.17
CA GLY A 73 -41.34 0.56 -0.79
C GLY A 73 -40.09 1.05 -1.52
N PHE A 74 -40.17 2.19 -2.21
CA PHE A 74 -39.02 2.83 -2.85
C PHE A 74 -37.91 3.16 -1.84
N LYS A 75 -38.26 3.76 -0.69
CA LYS A 75 -37.29 4.07 0.38
C LYS A 75 -36.60 2.81 0.92
N CYS A 76 -37.34 1.73 1.15
CA CYS A 76 -36.77 0.46 1.62
C CYS A 76 -35.81 -0.17 0.60
N ILE A 77 -36.21 -0.22 -0.68
CA ILE A 77 -35.38 -0.73 -1.77
C ILE A 77 -34.08 0.09 -1.88
N VAL A 78 -34.18 1.41 -1.91
CA VAL A 78 -33.00 2.30 -1.98
C VAL A 78 -32.11 2.11 -0.75
N LEU A 79 -32.67 1.92 0.44
CA LEU A 79 -31.89 1.67 1.66
C LEU A 79 -31.06 0.38 1.56
N PHE A 80 -31.64 -0.73 1.09
CA PHE A 80 -30.88 -1.97 0.89
C PHE A 80 -29.77 -1.81 -0.15
N LEU A 81 -30.03 -1.08 -1.23
CA LEU A 81 -29.02 -0.78 -2.24
C LEU A 81 -27.88 0.08 -1.67
N CYS A 82 -28.20 1.11 -0.87
CA CYS A 82 -27.21 1.93 -0.19
C CYS A 82 -26.36 1.11 0.79
N MET A 83 -26.97 0.23 1.58
CA MET A 83 -26.24 -0.65 2.49
C MET A 83 -25.30 -1.59 1.73
N SER A 84 -25.77 -2.19 0.62
CA SER A 84 -24.92 -3.00 -0.25
C SER A 84 -23.73 -2.19 -0.78
N ALA A 85 -23.97 -0.97 -1.26
CA ALA A 85 -22.92 -0.09 -1.77
C ALA A 85 -21.88 0.25 -0.69
N VAL A 86 -22.31 0.57 0.55
CA VAL A 86 -21.40 0.83 1.68
C VAL A 86 -20.48 -0.36 1.94
N PHE A 87 -21.02 -1.58 2.01
CA PHE A 87 -20.20 -2.78 2.18
C PHE A 87 -19.27 -3.05 0.99
N GLY A 88 -19.71 -2.73 -0.22
CA GLY A 88 -18.85 -2.78 -1.42
C GLY A 88 -17.69 -1.80 -1.35
N PHE A 89 -17.92 -0.57 -0.88
CA PHE A 89 -16.86 0.41 -0.64
C PHE A 89 -15.89 -0.06 0.43
N LEU A 90 -16.37 -0.60 1.56
CA LEU A 90 -15.50 -1.14 2.61
C LEU A 90 -14.66 -2.31 2.10
N SER A 91 -15.27 -3.25 1.36
CA SER A 91 -14.56 -4.37 0.72
C SER A 91 -13.45 -3.87 -0.20
N LYS A 92 -13.76 -2.89 -1.05
CA LYS A 92 -12.79 -2.30 -1.98
C LYS A 92 -11.68 -1.54 -1.25
N TYR A 93 -12.00 -0.84 -0.16
CA TYR A 93 -11.01 -0.17 0.69
C TYR A 93 -9.98 -1.15 1.25
N PHE A 94 -10.43 -2.25 1.87
CA PHE A 94 -9.52 -3.27 2.41
C PHE A 94 -8.69 -3.93 1.29
N SER A 95 -9.30 -4.18 0.13
CA SER A 95 -8.61 -4.70 -1.05
C SER A 95 -7.44 -3.80 -1.47
N ILE A 96 -7.64 -2.49 -1.53
CA ILE A 96 -6.59 -1.53 -1.89
C ILE A 96 -5.46 -1.55 -0.87
N VAL A 97 -5.79 -1.54 0.43
CA VAL A 97 -4.77 -1.59 1.49
C VAL A 97 -3.87 -2.83 1.33
N VAL A 98 -4.48 -4.00 1.06
CA VAL A 98 -3.72 -5.24 0.83
C VAL A 98 -2.93 -5.20 -0.47
N HIS A 99 -3.55 -4.82 -1.59
CA HIS A 99 -2.87 -4.77 -2.89
C HIS A 99 -1.69 -3.79 -2.88
N SER A 100 -1.85 -2.61 -2.29
CA SER A 100 -0.77 -1.64 -2.16
C SER A 100 0.35 -2.17 -1.26
N SER A 101 0.02 -2.78 -0.12
CA SER A 101 1.04 -3.36 0.77
C SER A 101 1.84 -4.47 0.10
N VAL A 102 1.18 -5.37 -0.65
CA VAL A 102 1.84 -6.46 -1.36
C VAL A 102 2.68 -5.92 -2.53
N ALA A 103 2.15 -4.98 -3.30
CA ALA A 103 2.88 -4.36 -4.41
C ALA A 103 4.17 -3.68 -3.92
N VAL A 104 4.08 -2.87 -2.86
CA VAL A 104 5.26 -2.23 -2.25
C VAL A 104 6.26 -3.27 -1.77
N SER A 105 5.80 -4.35 -1.12
CA SER A 105 6.69 -5.39 -0.59
C SER A 105 7.44 -6.13 -1.70
N ILE A 106 6.76 -6.50 -2.78
CA ILE A 106 7.37 -7.16 -3.94
C ILE A 106 8.39 -6.24 -4.61
N ARG A 107 8.03 -4.97 -4.84
CA ARG A 107 8.93 -3.99 -5.44
C ARG A 107 10.14 -3.70 -4.56
N MET A 108 9.92 -3.54 -3.26
CA MET A 108 11.02 -3.31 -2.33
C MET A 108 11.97 -4.51 -2.28
N ALA A 109 11.45 -5.75 -2.33
CA ALA A 109 12.30 -6.94 -2.40
C ALA A 109 13.15 -6.97 -3.68
N GLN A 110 12.57 -6.64 -4.84
CA GLN A 110 13.29 -6.55 -6.11
C GLN A 110 14.41 -5.49 -6.05
N ILE A 111 14.09 -4.29 -5.58
CA ILE A 111 15.06 -3.19 -5.49
C ILE A 111 16.15 -3.52 -4.46
N SER A 112 15.79 -4.11 -3.32
CA SER A 112 16.75 -4.49 -2.28
C SER A 112 17.76 -5.51 -2.80
N ILE A 113 17.33 -6.49 -3.60
CA ILE A 113 18.23 -7.48 -4.20
C ILE A 113 19.19 -6.80 -5.17
N GLU A 114 18.71 -5.89 -6.01
CA GLU A 114 19.53 -5.18 -6.99
C GLU A 114 20.57 -4.27 -6.31
N GLU A 115 20.14 -3.47 -5.33
CA GLU A 115 21.02 -2.56 -4.58
C GLU A 115 22.01 -3.33 -3.70
N LEU A 116 21.59 -4.44 -3.10
CA LEU A 116 22.48 -5.30 -2.32
C LEU A 116 23.56 -5.91 -3.20
N LYS A 117 23.22 -6.35 -4.42
CA LYS A 117 24.19 -6.88 -5.37
C LYS A 117 25.23 -5.83 -5.76
N LYS A 118 24.81 -4.61 -6.09
CA LYS A 118 25.71 -3.48 -6.36
C LYS A 118 26.60 -3.17 -5.16
N TYR A 119 26.04 -3.20 -3.95
CA TYR A 119 26.78 -2.96 -2.72
C TYR A 119 27.83 -4.05 -2.46
N GLU A 120 27.47 -5.32 -2.60
CA GLU A 120 28.40 -6.45 -2.44
C GLU A 120 29.54 -6.42 -3.47
N GLU A 121 29.25 -6.11 -4.73
CA GLU A 121 30.26 -5.97 -5.79
C GLU A 121 31.25 -4.84 -5.48
N ASN A 122 30.74 -3.69 -5.03
CA ASN A 122 31.59 -2.56 -4.64
C ASN A 122 32.41 -2.86 -3.37
N CYS A 123 31.84 -3.54 -2.38
CA CYS A 123 32.57 -3.98 -1.19
C CYS A 123 33.70 -4.95 -1.54
N LYS A 124 33.47 -5.91 -2.45
CA LYS A 124 34.51 -6.83 -2.92
C LYS A 124 35.65 -6.07 -3.62
N ALA A 125 35.32 -5.16 -4.53
CA ALA A 125 36.33 -4.34 -5.21
C ALA A 125 37.14 -3.49 -4.20
N ARG A 126 36.48 -2.93 -3.17
CA ARG A 126 37.15 -2.23 -2.07
C ARG A 126 38.06 -3.14 -1.27
N ASP A 127 37.61 -4.34 -0.92
CA ASP A 127 38.36 -5.28 -0.11
C ASP A 127 39.59 -5.83 -0.84
N GLU A 128 39.51 -6.06 -2.15
CA GLU A 128 40.64 -6.43 -3.00
C GLU A 128 41.76 -5.38 -2.97
N VAL A 129 41.41 -4.10 -3.12
CA VAL A 129 42.37 -2.98 -3.03
C VAL A 129 42.82 -2.72 -1.58
N GLY A 130 41.92 -2.92 -0.62
CA GLY A 130 42.16 -2.71 0.80
C GLY A 130 43.09 -3.76 1.44
N GLN A 131 43.14 -4.98 0.90
CA GLN A 131 44.06 -6.04 1.34
C GLN A 131 45.52 -5.62 1.25
N GLU A 132 45.90 -4.86 0.22
CA GLU A 132 47.27 -4.37 0.03
C GLU A 132 47.74 -3.47 1.18
N ILE A 133 46.81 -2.83 1.89
CA ILE A 133 47.09 -1.93 3.02
C ILE A 133 46.47 -2.38 4.35
N SER A 134 46.03 -3.65 4.44
CA SER A 134 45.34 -4.20 5.62
C SER A 134 44.16 -3.36 6.12
N TYR A 135 43.42 -2.73 5.20
CA TYR A 135 42.23 -1.94 5.52
C TYR A 135 41.05 -2.85 5.84
N VAL A 136 40.32 -2.53 6.92
CA VAL A 136 39.06 -3.17 7.30
C VAL A 136 38.02 -2.07 7.44
N SER A 137 36.90 -2.21 6.72
CA SER A 137 35.80 -1.24 6.81
C SER A 137 35.28 -1.16 8.25
N LYS A 138 35.09 0.07 8.71
CA LYS A 138 34.52 0.39 10.03
C LYS A 138 33.03 0.72 9.95
N LYS A 139 32.50 0.88 8.75
CA LYS A 139 31.11 1.26 8.52
C LYS A 139 30.26 0.01 8.36
N ASN A 140 29.07 0.05 8.95
CA ASN A 140 28.07 -0.98 8.79
C ASN A 140 26.76 -0.34 8.33
N VAL A 141 25.90 -1.14 7.70
CA VAL A 141 24.59 -0.67 7.26
C VAL A 141 23.70 -0.43 8.49
N ASP A 142 23.34 0.82 8.76
CA ASP A 142 22.40 1.17 9.83
C ASP A 142 20.97 1.23 9.31
N VAL A 143 20.19 0.19 9.63
CA VAL A 143 18.77 0.09 9.28
C VAL A 143 17.93 1.18 9.94
N ASN A 144 18.32 1.68 11.12
CA ASN A 144 17.59 2.73 11.81
C ASN A 144 17.75 4.09 11.13
N GLU A 145 18.95 4.37 10.61
CA GLU A 145 19.20 5.56 9.80
C GLU A 145 18.32 5.55 8.55
N PHE A 146 18.26 4.42 7.85
CA PHE A 146 17.34 4.20 6.72
C PHE A 146 15.87 4.47 7.10
N ILE A 147 15.38 3.85 8.18
CA ILE A 147 13.99 4.04 8.62
C ILE A 147 13.71 5.51 8.93
N ASN A 148 14.62 6.19 9.62
CA ASN A 148 14.44 7.59 9.99
C ASN A 148 14.41 8.51 8.77
N ASP A 149 15.31 8.33 7.82
CA ASP A 149 15.35 9.13 6.59
C ASP A 149 14.16 8.85 5.69
N TYR A 150 13.73 7.59 5.59
CA TYR A 150 12.52 7.23 4.87
C TYR A 150 11.27 7.88 5.49
N ILE A 151 11.16 7.88 6.83
CA ILE A 151 10.04 8.53 7.54
C ILE A 151 10.03 10.04 7.29
N LYS A 152 11.18 10.71 7.16
CA LYS A 152 11.26 12.15 6.90
C LYS A 152 10.61 12.55 5.56
N LEU A 153 10.55 11.63 4.59
CA LEU A 153 9.88 11.88 3.30
C LEU A 153 8.39 12.22 3.45
N TYR A 154 7.75 11.78 4.52
CA TYR A 154 6.34 12.06 4.76
C TYR A 154 6.15 13.50 5.26
N PRO A 155 5.16 14.26 4.76
CA PRO A 155 5.06 15.70 5.02
C PRO A 155 4.54 16.05 6.42
N SER A 156 3.73 15.20 7.04
CA SER A 156 3.07 15.50 8.32
C SER A 156 3.63 14.69 9.49
N ASP A 157 3.79 15.32 10.64
CA ASP A 157 4.28 14.66 11.86
C ASP A 157 3.34 13.57 12.37
N PHE A 158 2.04 13.68 12.12
CA PHE A 158 1.08 12.64 12.43
C PHE A 158 1.37 11.35 11.64
N LEU A 159 1.57 11.47 10.31
CA LEU A 159 1.93 10.33 9.46
C LEU A 159 3.29 9.76 9.87
N ARG A 160 4.27 10.62 10.11
CA ARG A 160 5.61 10.21 10.58
C ARG A 160 5.52 9.36 11.86
N LYS A 161 4.77 9.82 12.87
CA LYS A 161 4.55 9.07 14.12
C LYS A 161 3.83 7.75 13.89
N LYS A 162 2.83 7.73 12.99
CA LYS A 162 2.07 6.50 12.67
C LYS A 162 2.96 5.46 11.99
N ILE A 163 3.78 5.89 11.04
CA ILE A 163 4.69 5.02 10.29
C ILE A 163 5.80 4.50 11.21
N LYS A 164 6.38 5.37 12.04
CA LYS A 164 7.37 4.96 13.05
C LYS A 164 6.84 3.85 13.96
N LYS A 165 5.63 4.02 14.51
CA LYS A 165 4.98 2.99 15.33
C LYS A 165 4.77 1.67 14.58
N THR A 166 4.55 1.72 13.27
CA THR A 166 4.43 0.50 12.44
C THR A 166 5.77 -0.20 12.28
N PHE A 167 6.85 0.54 12.03
CA PHE A 167 8.20 -0.02 11.99
C PHE A 167 8.64 -0.59 13.35
N ASP A 168 8.33 0.10 14.45
CA ASP A 168 8.63 -0.40 15.81
C ASP A 168 7.93 -1.75 16.07
N LYS A 169 6.65 -1.87 15.66
CA LYS A 169 5.90 -3.14 15.77
C LYS A 169 6.45 -4.24 14.88
N MET A 170 6.89 -3.90 13.67
CA MET A 170 7.50 -4.85 12.73
C MET A 170 8.86 -5.35 13.21
N SER A 171 9.62 -4.50 13.91
CA SER A 171 10.88 -4.87 14.56
C SER A 171 10.66 -5.88 15.69
N GLN A 172 9.59 -5.72 16.49
CA GLN A 172 9.24 -6.65 17.57
C GLN A 172 8.56 -7.94 17.07
N ASP A 173 7.75 -7.86 16.02
CA ASP A 173 7.05 -9.00 15.42
C ASP A 173 7.28 -9.03 13.91
N LYS A 174 8.18 -9.93 13.46
CA LYS A 174 8.52 -10.11 12.05
C LYS A 174 7.32 -10.47 11.16
N LEU A 175 6.25 -11.00 11.73
CA LEU A 175 5.04 -11.39 11.00
C LEU A 175 3.93 -10.33 11.10
N HIS A 176 4.16 -9.20 11.77
CA HIS A 176 3.13 -8.18 12.01
C HIS A 176 2.50 -7.67 10.71
N GLY A 177 3.32 -7.38 9.70
CA GLY A 177 2.87 -6.93 8.38
C GLY A 177 1.98 -7.96 7.69
N ASN A 178 2.43 -9.22 7.64
CA ASN A 178 1.68 -10.32 7.02
C ASN A 178 0.36 -10.58 7.74
N ARG A 179 0.35 -10.58 9.09
CA ARG A 179 -0.87 -10.73 9.88
C ARG A 179 -1.86 -9.59 9.63
N SER A 180 -1.38 -8.36 9.51
CA SER A 180 -2.23 -7.20 9.20
C SER A 180 -2.86 -7.33 7.81
N ALA A 181 -2.08 -7.74 6.81
CA ALA A 181 -2.59 -7.98 5.46
C ALA A 181 -3.66 -9.08 5.43
N VAL A 182 -3.41 -10.22 6.09
CA VAL A 182 -4.37 -11.33 6.19
C VAL A 182 -5.66 -10.89 6.88
N LYS A 183 -5.57 -10.13 7.98
CA LYS A 183 -6.77 -9.57 8.63
C LYS A 183 -7.59 -8.69 7.67
N CYS A 184 -6.92 -7.84 6.89
CA CYS A 184 -7.62 -7.02 5.89
C CYS A 184 -8.31 -7.87 4.82
N VAL A 185 -7.68 -8.97 4.36
CA VAL A 185 -8.32 -9.94 3.44
C VAL A 185 -9.57 -10.55 4.06
N VAL A 186 -9.51 -10.96 5.34
CA VAL A 186 -10.68 -11.49 6.04
C VAL A 186 -11.81 -10.46 6.13
N TYR A 187 -11.50 -9.22 6.53
CA TYR A 187 -12.50 -8.15 6.58
C TYR A 187 -13.06 -7.80 5.21
N GLN A 188 -12.24 -7.82 4.15
CA GLN A 188 -12.69 -7.68 2.76
C GLN A 188 -13.71 -8.78 2.43
N SER A 189 -13.41 -10.05 2.73
CA SER A 189 -14.31 -11.17 2.46
C SER A 189 -15.65 -11.02 3.21
N VAL A 190 -15.61 -10.64 4.49
CA VAL A 190 -16.83 -10.40 5.28
C VAL A 190 -17.67 -9.27 4.67
N CYS A 191 -17.05 -8.15 4.30
CA CYS A 191 -17.75 -7.04 3.66
C CYS A 191 -18.36 -7.45 2.31
N LEU A 192 -17.64 -8.26 1.52
CA LEU A 192 -18.14 -8.76 0.23
C LEU A 192 -19.37 -9.66 0.39
N VAL A 193 -19.37 -10.53 1.41
CA VAL A 193 -20.54 -11.36 1.73
C VAL A 193 -21.72 -10.49 2.15
N LEU A 194 -21.49 -9.50 3.03
CA LEU A 194 -22.55 -8.58 3.44
C LEU A 194 -23.10 -7.76 2.26
N GLN A 195 -22.24 -7.26 1.37
CA GLN A 195 -22.64 -6.60 0.14
C GLN A 195 -23.59 -7.49 -0.68
N ALA A 196 -23.21 -8.75 -0.89
CA ALA A 196 -24.01 -9.71 -1.66
C ALA A 196 -25.36 -9.98 -0.99
N LEU A 197 -25.41 -10.17 0.34
CA LEU A 197 -26.65 -10.37 1.09
C LEU A 197 -27.60 -9.18 0.95
N PHE A 198 -27.10 -7.95 1.16
CA PHE A 198 -27.91 -6.74 1.00
C PHE A 198 -28.40 -6.55 -0.44
N TYR A 199 -27.58 -6.92 -1.43
CA TYR A 199 -27.99 -6.88 -2.84
C TYR A 199 -29.09 -7.90 -3.15
N ILE A 200 -28.99 -9.11 -2.60
CA ILE A 200 -30.05 -10.13 -2.73
C ILE A 200 -31.34 -9.65 -2.06
N PHE A 201 -31.27 -9.06 -0.86
CA PHE A 201 -32.44 -8.48 -0.19
C PHE A 201 -33.08 -7.34 -0.98
N PHE A 202 -32.27 -6.50 -1.62
CA PHE A 202 -32.75 -5.50 -2.57
C PHE A 202 -33.54 -6.15 -3.72
N LEU A 203 -32.98 -7.17 -4.38
CA LEU A 203 -33.66 -7.86 -5.50
C LEU A 203 -34.96 -8.52 -5.08
N ILE A 204 -34.98 -9.21 -3.94
CA ILE A 204 -36.19 -9.85 -3.39
C ILE A 204 -37.25 -8.78 -3.08
N SER A 205 -36.85 -7.67 -2.45
CA SER A 205 -37.78 -6.58 -2.12
C SER A 205 -38.41 -5.98 -3.37
N VAL A 206 -37.61 -5.75 -4.43
CA VAL A 206 -38.11 -5.28 -5.72
C VAL A 206 -39.09 -6.28 -6.33
N ALA A 207 -38.73 -7.57 -6.38
CA ALA A 207 -39.57 -8.61 -6.96
C ALA A 207 -40.91 -8.77 -6.24
N VAL A 208 -40.89 -8.77 -4.89
CA VAL A 208 -42.10 -8.85 -4.06
C VAL A 208 -42.98 -7.62 -4.24
N LEU A 209 -42.41 -6.41 -4.24
CA LEU A 209 -43.18 -5.17 -4.41
C LEU A 209 -43.81 -5.05 -5.80
N ILE A 210 -43.18 -5.61 -6.85
CA ILE A 210 -43.77 -5.68 -8.19
C ILE A 210 -44.86 -6.75 -8.27
N GLY A 211 -44.68 -7.89 -7.60
CA GLY A 211 -45.60 -9.04 -7.62
C GLY A 211 -46.84 -8.91 -6.73
N ILE A 212 -46.94 -7.89 -5.86
CA ILE A 212 -48.12 -7.60 -5.02
C ILE A 212 -49.23 -6.83 -5.79
N LYS A 213 -49.19 -6.83 -7.13
CA LYS A 213 -50.28 -6.35 -7.99
C LYS A 213 -51.04 -7.50 -8.63
#